data_AF-A0A0E9NC73-F1
#
_entry.id   AF-A0A0E9NC73-F1
#
_cell.length_a   1.000
_cell.length_b   1.000
_cell.length_c   1.000
_cell.angle_alpha   90.00
_cell.angle_beta   90.00
_cell.angle_gamma   90.00
#
_symmetry.space_group_name_H-M   'P 1'
#
loop_
_entity.id
_entity.type
_entity.pdbx_description
1 polymer ?
#
loop_
_entity_poly.entity_id
_entity_poly.type
_entity_poly.pdbx_seq_one_letter_code
_entity_poly.pdbx_strand_id
1 'polypeptide(L)' 'MAQLQKGRNFIAVIGDEDSVTGLLLAGTGHINEDQQKNYFVVDARTETSAIEKTFDEYTSRKDIAIVLINQHV' A
#
# COMPACT_ATOMS: atom_id res chain seq x y z
N MET A 1 -24.54 -10.55 3.68
CA MET A 1 -23.59 -9.47 3.33
C MET A 1 -22.32 -9.43 4.19
N ALA A 2 -22.29 -9.95 5.43
CA ALA A 2 -21.12 -9.88 6.32
C ALA A 2 -20.01 -10.93 6.07
N GLN A 3 -20.17 -11.86 5.13
CA GLN A 3 -19.19 -12.94 4.87
C GLN A 3 -18.12 -12.60 3.82
N LEU A 4 -18.24 -11.47 3.10
CA LEU A 4 -17.39 -11.16 1.95
C LEU A 4 -16.02 -10.50 2.29
N GLN A 5 -15.72 -10.26 3.57
CA GLN A 5 -14.50 -9.54 3.99
C GLN A 5 -13.68 -10.23 5.08
N LYS A 6 -13.82 -11.54 5.26
CA LYS A 6 -12.87 -12.27 6.12
C LYS A 6 -11.50 -12.29 5.43
N GLY A 7 -10.54 -11.51 5.94
CA GLY A 7 -9.13 -11.53 5.50
C GLY A 7 -8.57 -10.19 5.03
N ARG A 8 -9.40 -9.19 4.76
CA ARG A 8 -8.95 -7.83 4.40
C ARG A 8 -8.67 -7.03 5.66
N ASN A 9 -7.43 -7.10 6.15
CA ASN A 9 -7.06 -6.53 7.45
C ASN A 9 -5.97 -5.46 7.34
N PHE A 10 -5.27 -5.35 6.20
CA PHE A 10 -4.13 -4.46 6.07
C PHE A 10 -4.48 -3.18 5.32
N ILE A 11 -3.75 -2.11 5.67
CA ILE A 11 -3.74 -0.85 4.95
C ILE A 11 -2.48 -0.84 4.10
N ALA A 12 -2.60 -0.54 2.81
CA ALA A 12 -1.46 -0.31 1.94
C ALA A 12 -1.23 1.18 1.69
N VAL A 13 0.01 1.58 1.45
CA VAL A 13 0.41 2.99 1.37
C VAL A 13 1.24 3.22 0.11
N ILE A 14 0.88 4.21 -0.70
CA ILE A 14 1.65 4.71 -1.83
C ILE A 14 1.88 6.20 -1.57
N GLY A 15 3.12 6.62 -1.35
CA GLY A 15 3.35 7.99 -0.91
C GLY A 15 4.78 8.44 -0.87
N ASP A 16 4.98 9.72 -0.58
CA ASP A 16 6.31 10.28 -0.33
C ASP A 16 6.97 9.69 0.93
N GLU A 17 8.27 9.93 1.07
CA GLU A 17 9.08 9.39 2.15
C GLU A 17 8.52 9.76 3.54
N ASP A 18 8.08 11.02 3.71
CA ASP A 18 7.57 11.54 4.96
C ASP A 18 6.24 10.87 5.35
N SER A 19 5.30 10.74 4.40
CA SER A 19 4.00 10.13 4.63
C SER A 19 4.11 8.63 4.93
N VAL A 20 4.92 7.91 4.15
CA VAL A 20 5.16 6.48 4.36
C VAL A 20 5.83 6.26 5.71
N THR A 21 6.83 7.06 6.07
CA THR A 21 7.51 6.94 7.37
C THR A 21 6.54 7.15 8.53
N GLY A 22 5.68 8.17 8.48
CA GLY A 22 4.68 8.42 9.51
C GLY A 22 3.70 7.25 9.69
N LEU A 23 3.24 6.65 8.59
CA LEU A 23 2.32 5.51 8.62
C LEU A 23 3.00 4.23 9.13
N LEU A 24 4.27 4.01 8.77
CA LEU A 24 5.06 2.92 9.32
C LEU A 24 5.25 3.06 10.85
N LEU A 25 5.50 4.28 11.34
CA LEU A 25 5.56 4.56 12.79
C LEU A 25 4.23 4.32 13.50
N ALA A 26 3.10 4.55 12.82
CA ALA A 26 1.76 4.24 13.32
C ALA A 26 1.44 2.73 13.34
N GLY A 27 2.33 1.88 12.81
CA GLY A 27 2.21 0.43 12.85
C GLY A 27 1.44 -0.19 11.68
N THR A 28 1.25 0.53 10.56
CA THR A 28 0.55 -0.03 9.38
C THR A 28 1.42 -0.94 8.53
N GLY A 29 2.75 -0.92 8.71
CA GLY A 29 3.70 -1.69 7.91
C GLY A 29 3.56 -3.20 8.09
N HIS A 30 3.47 -3.93 6.97
CA HIS A 30 3.40 -5.37 6.93
C HIS A 30 4.16 -5.93 5.72
N ILE A 31 4.84 -7.06 5.93
CA ILE A 31 5.50 -7.85 4.90
C ILE A 31 4.87 -9.24 4.97
N ASN A 32 4.29 -9.70 3.86
CA ASN A 32 3.65 -11.02 3.80
C ASN A 32 4.69 -12.14 3.61
N GLU A 33 4.21 -13.39 3.57
CA GLU A 33 5.06 -14.58 3.38
C GLU A 33 5.85 -14.56 2.06
N ASP A 34 5.30 -13.92 1.02
CA ASP A 34 5.94 -13.72 -0.28
C ASP A 34 6.93 -12.54 -0.32
N GLN A 35 7.28 -11.97 0.85
CA GLN A 35 8.14 -10.79 1.01
C GLN A 35 7.61 -9.51 0.33
N GLN A 36 6.31 -9.46 0.03
CA GLN A 36 5.67 -8.29 -0.54
C GLN A 36 5.29 -7.30 0.56
N LYS A 37 5.76 -6.06 0.40
CA LYS A 37 5.47 -4.94 1.28
C LYS A 37 4.11 -4.35 0.95
N ASN A 38 3.42 -3.83 1.96
CA ASN A 38 2.20 -3.03 1.78
C ASN A 38 2.49 -1.51 1.74
N TYR A 39 3.72 -1.11 1.44
CA TYR A 39 4.08 0.29 1.28
C TYR A 39 5.04 0.48 0.11
N PHE A 40 4.87 1.59 -0.59
CA PHE A 40 5.69 2.01 -1.72
C PHE A 40 6.02 3.49 -1.59
N VAL A 41 7.32 3.79 -1.58
CA VAL A 41 7.83 5.16 -1.47
C VAL A 41 8.01 5.71 -2.88
N VAL A 42 7.38 6.84 -3.14
CA VAL A 42 7.47 7.58 -4.40
C VAL A 42 8.47 8.71 -4.23
N ASP A 43 9.43 8.77 -5.14
CA ASP A 43 10.39 9.86 -5.25
C ASP A 43 10.30 10.54 -6.63
N ALA A 44 11.06 11.62 -6.83
CA ALA A 44 11.09 12.36 -8.09
C ALA A 44 11.64 11.56 -9.30
N ARG A 45 12.21 10.36 -9.06
CA ARG A 45 12.75 9.47 -10.08
C ARG A 45 11.83 8.29 -10.37
N THR A 46 10.78 8.13 -9.57
CA THR A 46 9.83 7.03 -9.69
C THR A 46 8.99 7.24 -10.94
N GLU A 47 9.03 6.26 -11.84
CA GLU A 47 8.23 6.30 -13.06
C GLU A 47 6.75 6.10 -12.74
N THR A 48 5.87 6.81 -13.46
CA THR A 48 4.41 6.63 -13.35
C THR A 48 3.99 5.18 -13.57
N SER A 49 4.68 4.46 -14.46
CA SER A 49 4.48 3.03 -14.74
C SER A 49 4.66 2.15 -13.48
N ALA A 50 5.59 2.51 -12.60
CA ALA A 50 5.83 1.79 -11.35
C ALA A 50 4.69 2.04 -10.36
N ILE A 51 4.19 3.28 -10.28
CA ILE A 51 3.06 3.66 -9.41
C ILE A 51 1.79 2.91 -9.84
N GLU A 52 1.47 2.91 -11.13
CA GLU A 52 0.33 2.18 -11.70
C GLU A 52 0.40 0.68 -11.38
N LYS A 53 1.57 0.07 -11.61
CA LYS A 53 1.79 -1.34 -11.31
C LYS A 53 1.60 -1.65 -9.83
N THR A 54 2.12 -0.81 -8.94
CA THR A 54 1.95 -1.00 -7.48
C THR A 54 0.48 -0.83 -7.06
N PHE A 55 -0.23 0.13 -7.65
CA PHE A 55 -1.66 0.31 -7.38
C PHE A 55 -2.47 -0.93 -7.80
N ASP A 56 -2.20 -1.48 -8.97
CA ASP A 56 -2.84 -2.72 -9.46
C ASP A 56 -2.51 -3.92 -8.57
N GLU A 57 -1.26 -4.05 -8.11
CA GLU A 57 -0.84 -5.09 -7.17
C GLU A 57 -1.60 -4.99 -5.83
N TYR A 58 -1.73 -3.78 -5.28
CA TYR A 58 -2.39 -3.56 -3.99
C TYR A 58 -3.91 -3.73 -4.05
N THR A 59 -4.54 -3.39 -5.18
CA THR A 59 -5.98 -3.59 -5.37
C THR A 59 -6.33 -5.04 -5.70
N SER A 60 -5.40 -5.80 -6.29
CA SER A 60 -5.56 -7.24 -6.58
C SER A 60 -5.37 -8.13 -5.36
N ARG A 61 -4.64 -7.65 -4.35
CA ARG A 61 -4.36 -8.36 -3.09
C ARG A 61 -5.62 -8.51 -2.23
N LYS A 62 -5.89 -9.74 -1.78
CA LYS A 62 -7.10 -10.08 -1.00
C LYS A 62 -6.99 -9.74 0.49
N ASP A 63 -5.79 -9.42 0.97
CA ASP A 63 -5.48 -9.10 2.35
C ASP A 63 -5.49 -7.59 2.67
N ILE A 64 -5.49 -6.75 1.62
CA ILE A 64 -5.58 -5.30 1.72
C ILE A 64 -7.05 -4.85 1.75
N ALA A 65 -7.37 -4.02 2.74
CA ALA A 65 -8.69 -3.41 2.94
C ALA A 65 -8.76 -1.98 2.37
N ILE A 66 -7.69 -1.22 2.56
CA ILE A 66 -7.61 0.21 2.24
C ILE A 66 -6.28 0.47 1.55
N VAL A 67 -6.30 1.24 0.46
CA VAL A 67 -5.09 1.80 -0.16
C VAL A 67 -5.10 3.31 0.12
N LEU A 68 -4.06 3.79 0.80
CA LEU A 68 -3.80 5.21 1.03
C LEU A 68 -2.82 5.71 -0.02
N ILE A 69 -3.17 6.78 -0.72
CA ILE A 69 -2.31 7.42 -1.71
C ILE A 69 -2.23 8.92 -1.45
N ASN A 70 -1.02 9.49 -1.49
CA ASN A 70 -0.88 10.95 -1.46
C ASN A 70 -1.53 11.54 -2.71
N GLN A 71 -2.35 12.59 -2.58
CA GLN A 71 -3.09 13.17 -3.71
C GLN A 71 -2.19 13.70 -4.84
N HIS A 72 -0.96 14.11 -4.50
CA HIS A 72 -0.02 14.70 -5.46
C HIS A 72 0.84 13.66 -6.19
N VAL A 73 0.72 12.38 -5.82
CA VAL A 73 1.32 11.22 -6.50
C VAL A 73 0.39 10.82 -7.63
#